data_AF-A0A1V6HAA4-F1
#
_entry.id   AF-A0A1V6HAA4-F1
#
_cell.length_a   1.000
_cell.length_b   1.000
_cell.length_c   1.000
_cell.angle_alpha   90.00
_cell.angle_beta   90.00
_cell.angle_gamma   90.00
#
_symmetry.space_group_name_H-M   'P 1'
#
loop_
_entity.id
_entity.type
_entity.pdbx_description
1 polymer ?
#
loop_
_entity_poly.entity_id
_entity_poly.type
_entity_poly.pdbx_seq_one_letter_code
_entity_poly.pdbx_strand_id
1 'polypeptide(L)'
;MFDAIYDCIDANCGTLSGSEWLTCANASINFRGACKTQMDTCMADRAYGTGLCLDLWNCYMGCGTAECREACRTAASRDANTKLNNIFDCINTVCDPDLPDDQWNTCANTAIKAGGACRAVTNVCLEDRVYGTGTCNQLWECYMPCTDDTCWQTCVGAASKQAIELFQDVFDCIDGVCDSDVLDDDAWLTCANASINTGGVCKAKYDTCRNN
;
A
#
# COMPACT_ATOMS: atom_id res chain seq x y z
N MET A 1 -3.76 -30.63 -12.14
CA MET A 1 -3.39 -29.42 -11.35
C MET A 1 -4.42 -29.18 -10.25
N PHE A 2 -5.72 -29.15 -10.55
CA PHE A 2 -6.78 -29.23 -9.53
C PHE A 2 -6.68 -30.48 -8.65
N ASP A 3 -6.18 -31.60 -9.20
CA ASP A 3 -5.97 -32.85 -8.45
C ASP A 3 -5.02 -32.66 -7.26
N ALA A 4 -3.96 -31.85 -7.39
CA ALA A 4 -3.03 -31.63 -6.29
C ALA A 4 -3.64 -30.82 -5.12
N ILE A 5 -4.59 -29.93 -5.42
CA ILE A 5 -5.35 -29.22 -4.37
C ILE A 5 -6.33 -30.20 -3.72
N TYR A 6 -7.07 -30.97 -4.51
CA TYR A 6 -8.01 -31.96 -3.99
C TYR A 6 -7.33 -33.04 -3.16
N ASP A 7 -6.19 -33.56 -3.59
CA ASP A 7 -5.38 -34.53 -2.85
C ASP A 7 -4.90 -33.94 -1.52
N CYS A 8 -4.52 -32.66 -1.51
CA CYS A 8 -4.14 -31.99 -0.26
C CYS A 8 -5.35 -31.77 0.67
N ILE A 9 -6.49 -31.33 0.13
CA ILE A 9 -7.72 -31.17 0.92
C ILE A 9 -8.14 -32.54 1.48
N ASP A 10 -8.11 -33.59 0.68
CA ASP A 10 -8.50 -34.95 1.11
C ASP A 10 -7.54 -35.49 2.17
N ALA A 11 -6.24 -35.24 2.06
CA ALA A 11 -5.27 -35.60 3.10
C ALA A 11 -5.50 -34.89 4.44
N ASN A 12 -6.04 -33.66 4.43
CA ASN A 12 -6.27 -32.87 5.64
C ASN A 12 -7.71 -32.95 6.17
N CYS A 13 -8.68 -33.24 5.31
CA CYS A 13 -10.10 -33.10 5.58
C CYS A 13 -10.93 -34.32 5.15
N GLY A 14 -10.36 -35.32 4.49
CA GLY A 14 -11.10 -36.44 3.86
C GLY A 14 -11.85 -37.36 4.82
N THR A 15 -11.59 -37.27 6.12
CA THR A 15 -12.36 -37.99 7.15
C THR A 15 -13.62 -37.24 7.60
N LEU A 16 -13.77 -35.97 7.22
CA LEU A 16 -14.91 -35.13 7.52
C LEU A 16 -15.98 -35.26 6.42
N SER A 17 -17.21 -34.86 6.72
CA SER A 17 -18.30 -34.85 5.74
C SER A 17 -19.18 -33.61 5.89
N GLY A 18 -19.99 -33.33 4.87
CA GLY A 18 -20.95 -32.23 4.89
C GLY A 18 -20.31 -30.88 5.18
N SER A 19 -20.91 -30.12 6.11
CA SER A 19 -20.44 -28.78 6.48
C SER A 19 -19.06 -28.78 7.14
N GLU A 20 -18.70 -29.83 7.88
CA GLU A 20 -17.40 -29.93 8.56
C GLU A 20 -16.26 -30.09 7.55
N TRP A 21 -16.49 -30.88 6.49
CA TRP A 21 -15.55 -31.00 5.38
C TRP A 21 -15.36 -29.66 4.68
N LEU A 22 -16.44 -28.92 4.43
CA LEU A 22 -16.38 -27.64 3.74
C LEU A 22 -15.61 -26.58 4.55
N THR A 23 -15.85 -26.50 5.86
CA THR A 23 -15.11 -25.62 6.77
C THR A 23 -13.62 -25.97 6.77
N CYS A 24 -13.28 -27.26 6.86
CA CYS A 24 -11.90 -27.71 6.81
C CYS A 24 -11.24 -27.41 5.45
N ALA A 25 -11.91 -27.69 4.34
CA ALA A 25 -11.40 -27.45 3.00
C ALA A 25 -11.09 -25.97 2.79
N ASN A 26 -12.02 -25.09 3.19
CA ASN A 26 -11.82 -23.63 3.14
C ASN A 26 -10.64 -23.18 4.03
N ALA A 27 -10.54 -23.70 5.27
CA ALA A 27 -9.42 -23.40 6.14
C ALA A 27 -8.08 -23.90 5.59
N SER A 28 -8.08 -25.06 4.92
CA SER A 28 -6.90 -25.70 4.32
C SER A 28 -6.38 -24.98 3.08
N ILE A 29 -7.22 -24.30 2.30
CA ILE A 29 -6.79 -23.51 1.14
C ILE A 29 -6.58 -22.02 1.42
N ASN A 30 -6.97 -21.55 2.62
CA ASN A 30 -6.72 -20.18 3.07
C ASN A 30 -5.21 -19.91 3.29
N PHE A 31 -4.85 -18.65 3.56
CA PHE A 31 -3.47 -18.16 3.61
C PHE A 31 -2.51 -18.93 4.54
N ARG A 32 -3.02 -19.53 5.62
CA ARG A 32 -2.25 -20.40 6.55
C ARG A 32 -2.66 -21.86 6.49
N GLY A 33 -3.52 -22.20 5.54
CA GLY A 33 -4.01 -23.54 5.35
C GLY A 33 -2.91 -24.47 4.85
N ALA A 34 -3.01 -25.74 5.22
CA ALA A 34 -2.03 -26.77 4.87
C ALA A 34 -1.85 -26.95 3.34
N CYS A 35 -2.81 -26.48 2.54
CA CYS A 35 -2.84 -26.59 1.09
C CYS A 35 -2.58 -25.28 0.35
N LYS A 36 -2.12 -24.23 1.05
CA LYS A 36 -1.80 -22.93 0.46
C LYS A 36 -0.78 -23.04 -0.69
N THR A 37 0.25 -23.88 -0.55
CA THR A 37 1.27 -24.07 -1.57
C THR A 37 0.68 -24.62 -2.87
N GLN A 38 -0.19 -25.62 -2.78
CA GLN A 38 -0.85 -26.24 -3.93
C GLN A 38 -1.82 -25.25 -4.59
N MET A 39 -2.50 -24.44 -3.78
CA MET A 39 -3.33 -23.33 -4.27
C MET A 39 -2.48 -22.29 -5.02
N ASP A 40 -1.33 -21.89 -4.46
CA ASP A 40 -0.42 -20.94 -5.09
C ASP A 40 0.20 -21.47 -6.39
N THR A 41 0.49 -22.77 -6.46
CA THR A 41 0.95 -23.43 -7.69
C THR A 41 -0.17 -23.49 -8.73
N CYS A 42 -1.40 -23.83 -8.33
CA CYS A 42 -2.55 -23.81 -9.24
C CYS A 42 -2.82 -22.42 -9.81
N MET A 43 -2.62 -21.39 -8.98
CA MET A 43 -2.76 -19.99 -9.38
C MET A 43 -1.53 -19.44 -10.10
N ALA A 44 -0.45 -20.22 -10.27
CA ALA A 44 0.76 -19.78 -10.97
C ALA A 44 0.58 -19.70 -12.49
N ASP A 45 -0.34 -20.49 -13.07
CA ASP A 45 -0.66 -20.50 -14.51
C ASP A 45 -1.63 -19.38 -14.92
N ARG A 46 -2.08 -18.54 -13.97
CA ARG A 46 -2.86 -17.34 -14.28
C ARG A 46 -1.98 -16.36 -15.05
N ALA A 47 -2.51 -15.79 -16.13
CA ALA A 47 -1.89 -14.64 -16.75
C ALA A 47 -1.98 -13.45 -15.78
N TYR A 48 -0.87 -13.14 -15.11
CA TYR A 48 -0.71 -11.91 -14.35
C TYR A 48 -0.21 -10.80 -15.28
N GLY A 49 -0.70 -9.59 -15.07
CA GLY A 49 -0.14 -8.40 -15.69
C GLY A 49 1.15 -7.96 -15.02
N THR A 50 1.52 -6.70 -15.19
CA THR A 50 2.77 -6.11 -14.67
C THR A 50 2.54 -5.02 -13.64
N GLY A 51 1.27 -4.70 -13.31
CA GLY A 51 0.94 -3.66 -12.34
C GLY A 51 1.53 -3.92 -10.97
N LEU A 52 1.92 -2.85 -10.28
CA LEU A 52 2.51 -2.92 -8.95
C LEU A 52 1.43 -2.88 -7.86
N CYS A 53 1.83 -3.14 -6.61
CA CYS A 53 0.85 -3.27 -5.54
C CYS A 53 0.10 -1.96 -5.23
N LEU A 54 0.75 -0.80 -5.37
CA LEU A 54 0.08 0.49 -5.21
C LEU A 54 -1.02 0.71 -6.27
N ASP A 55 -0.73 0.42 -7.54
CA ASP A 55 -1.71 0.53 -8.63
C ASP A 55 -2.88 -0.44 -8.41
N LEU A 56 -2.55 -1.67 -8.02
CA LEU A 56 -3.53 -2.69 -7.67
C LEU A 56 -4.41 -2.23 -6.51
N TRP A 57 -3.81 -1.71 -5.43
CA TRP A 57 -4.54 -1.22 -4.25
C TRP A 57 -5.54 -0.13 -4.63
N ASN A 58 -5.08 0.91 -5.35
CA ASN A 58 -5.92 2.03 -5.77
C ASN A 58 -7.08 1.57 -6.67
N CYS A 59 -6.79 0.69 -7.64
CA CYS A 59 -7.79 0.10 -8.51
C CYS A 59 -8.81 -0.73 -7.70
N TYR A 60 -8.33 -1.62 -6.83
CA TYR A 60 -9.15 -2.55 -6.06
C TYR A 60 -10.08 -1.83 -5.07
N MET A 61 -9.56 -0.82 -4.36
CA MET A 61 -10.33 -0.04 -3.38
C MET A 61 -11.33 0.91 -4.05
N GLY A 62 -11.07 1.34 -5.30
CA GLY A 62 -12.01 2.12 -6.11
C GLY A 62 -13.14 1.30 -6.74
N CYS A 63 -13.06 -0.04 -6.71
CA CYS A 63 -14.03 -0.91 -7.36
C CYS A 63 -15.27 -1.20 -6.51
N GLY A 64 -16.44 -0.86 -7.04
CA GLY A 64 -17.73 -1.24 -6.45
C GLY A 64 -18.16 -2.69 -6.69
N THR A 65 -17.63 -3.37 -7.71
CA THR A 65 -18.06 -4.72 -8.12
C THR A 65 -16.95 -5.76 -8.04
N ALA A 66 -17.33 -7.04 -7.97
CA ALA A 66 -16.39 -8.16 -7.97
C ALA A 66 -15.64 -8.26 -9.31
N GLU A 67 -16.33 -8.02 -10.42
CA GLU A 67 -15.75 -8.04 -11.77
C GLU A 67 -14.67 -6.96 -11.93
N CYS A 68 -14.91 -5.76 -11.37
CA CYS A 68 -13.93 -4.68 -11.37
C CYS A 68 -12.68 -5.06 -10.56
N ARG A 69 -12.88 -5.60 -9.35
CA ARG A 69 -11.78 -6.05 -8.49
C ARG A 69 -10.95 -7.16 -9.15
N GLU A 70 -11.59 -8.07 -9.86
CA GLU A 70 -10.92 -9.13 -10.59
C GLU A 70 -10.13 -8.62 -11.80
N ALA A 71 -10.65 -7.60 -12.49
CA ALA A 71 -9.91 -6.92 -13.56
C ALA A 71 -8.64 -6.25 -13.02
N CYS A 72 -8.71 -5.57 -11.86
CA CYS A 72 -7.54 -5.01 -11.19
C CYS A 72 -6.50 -6.09 -10.86
N ARG A 73 -6.94 -7.22 -10.27
CA ARG A 73 -6.06 -8.35 -9.93
C ARG A 73 -5.40 -8.96 -11.17
N THR A 74 -6.11 -9.04 -12.29
CA THR A 74 -5.59 -9.56 -13.55
C THR A 74 -4.53 -8.62 -14.15
N ALA A 75 -4.75 -7.30 -14.09
CA ALA A 75 -3.79 -6.31 -14.58
C ALA A 75 -2.51 -6.22 -13.73
N ALA A 76 -2.58 -6.64 -12.47
CA ALA A 76 -1.46 -6.61 -11.55
C ALA A 76 -0.57 -7.85 -11.66
N SER A 77 0.70 -7.68 -11.26
CA SER A 77 1.66 -8.77 -11.16
C SER A 77 1.29 -9.78 -10.07
N ARG A 78 1.88 -10.97 -10.14
CA ARG A 78 1.73 -11.99 -9.10
C ARG A 78 2.23 -11.47 -7.74
N ASP A 79 3.34 -10.73 -7.75
CA ASP A 79 3.93 -10.15 -6.55
C ASP A 79 3.03 -9.08 -5.93
N ALA A 80 2.47 -8.18 -6.76
CA ALA A 80 1.46 -7.22 -6.32
C ALA A 80 0.23 -7.89 -5.71
N ASN A 81 -0.30 -8.94 -6.36
CA ASN A 81 -1.42 -9.72 -5.81
C ASN A 81 -1.07 -10.39 -4.47
N THR A 82 0.16 -10.88 -4.33
CA THR A 82 0.65 -11.48 -3.09
C THR A 82 0.71 -10.44 -1.98
N LYS A 83 1.27 -9.25 -2.25
CA LYS A 83 1.33 -8.14 -1.30
C LYS A 83 -0.07 -7.65 -0.89
N LEU A 84 -1.00 -7.52 -1.84
CA LEU A 84 -2.40 -7.16 -1.53
C LEU A 84 -3.06 -8.21 -0.64
N ASN A 85 -2.87 -9.51 -0.92
CA ASN A 85 -3.40 -10.58 -0.10
C ASN A 85 -2.83 -10.53 1.32
N ASN A 86 -1.52 -10.31 1.47
CA ASN A 86 -0.88 -10.17 2.79
C ASN A 86 -1.51 -9.05 3.63
N ILE A 87 -1.98 -7.96 3.02
CA ILE A 87 -2.72 -6.91 3.73
C ILE A 87 -4.03 -7.44 4.27
N PHE A 88 -4.86 -8.06 3.42
CA PHE A 88 -6.13 -8.63 3.85
C PHE A 88 -5.97 -9.75 4.88
N ASP A 89 -4.93 -10.57 4.75
CA ASP A 89 -4.60 -11.61 5.72
C ASP A 89 -4.20 -11.02 7.08
N CYS A 90 -3.46 -9.90 7.07
CA CYS A 90 -3.18 -9.17 8.30
C CYS A 90 -4.45 -8.60 8.92
N ILE A 91 -5.29 -7.93 8.12
CA ILE A 91 -6.57 -7.35 8.58
C ILE A 91 -7.44 -8.44 9.21
N ASN A 92 -7.63 -9.57 8.53
CA ASN A 92 -8.45 -10.68 9.03
C ASN A 92 -7.84 -11.40 10.25
N THR A 93 -6.57 -11.14 10.57
CA THR A 93 -5.95 -11.63 11.82
C THR A 93 -6.28 -10.71 13.01
N VAL A 94 -6.47 -9.42 12.77
CA VAL A 94 -6.67 -8.40 13.82
C VAL A 94 -8.11 -7.90 13.92
N CYS A 95 -8.90 -8.11 12.87
CA CYS A 95 -10.32 -7.77 12.78
C CYS A 95 -11.11 -9.06 12.68
N ASP A 96 -12.12 -9.20 13.54
CA ASP A 96 -13.05 -10.34 13.51
C ASP A 96 -13.84 -10.32 12.17
N PRO A 97 -13.73 -11.36 11.34
CA PRO A 97 -14.41 -11.42 10.05
C PRO A 97 -15.93 -11.52 10.16
N ASP A 98 -16.47 -11.85 11.33
CA ASP A 98 -17.92 -11.93 11.58
C ASP A 98 -18.53 -10.58 11.99
N LEU A 99 -17.72 -9.52 12.05
CA LEU A 99 -18.21 -8.16 12.28
C LEU A 99 -19.14 -7.70 11.14
N PRO A 100 -20.18 -6.91 11.44
CA PRO A 100 -20.93 -6.19 10.42
C PRO A 100 -20.00 -5.34 9.54
N ASP A 101 -20.33 -5.18 8.25
CA ASP A 101 -19.46 -4.53 7.26
C ASP A 101 -18.94 -3.15 7.71
N ASP A 102 -19.75 -2.32 8.34
CA ASP A 102 -19.36 -1.00 8.84
C ASP A 102 -18.33 -1.09 9.98
N GLN A 103 -18.49 -2.05 10.87
CA GLN A 103 -17.57 -2.32 11.98
C GLN A 103 -16.28 -2.97 11.48
N TRP A 104 -16.37 -3.91 10.54
CA TRP A 104 -15.21 -4.53 9.90
C TRP A 104 -14.40 -3.47 9.15
N ASN A 105 -15.05 -2.61 8.37
CA ASN A 105 -14.38 -1.51 7.65
C ASN A 105 -13.69 -0.54 8.62
N THR A 106 -14.33 -0.23 9.75
CA THR A 106 -13.74 0.63 10.80
C THR A 106 -12.48 -0.01 11.40
N CYS A 107 -12.53 -1.32 11.68
CA CYS A 107 -11.40 -2.06 12.18
C CYS A 107 -10.27 -2.13 11.14
N ALA A 108 -10.58 -2.51 9.90
CA ALA A 108 -9.62 -2.62 8.80
C ALA A 108 -8.89 -1.29 8.57
N ASN A 109 -9.64 -0.18 8.51
CA ASN A 109 -9.07 1.16 8.39
C ASN A 109 -8.16 1.53 9.57
N THR A 110 -8.49 1.11 10.78
CA THR A 110 -7.64 1.33 11.95
C THR A 110 -6.36 0.48 11.87
N ALA A 111 -6.47 -0.76 11.42
CA ALA A 111 -5.35 -1.67 11.28
C ALA A 111 -4.29 -1.20 10.26
N ILE A 112 -4.70 -0.52 9.18
CA ILE A 112 -3.79 -0.07 8.11
C ILE A 112 -3.30 1.39 8.26
N LYS A 113 -3.92 2.19 9.15
CA LYS A 113 -3.49 3.57 9.44
C LYS A 113 -2.14 3.63 10.14
N ALA A 114 -1.57 4.83 10.24
CA ALA A 114 -0.30 5.04 10.94
C ALA A 114 -0.40 4.53 12.39
N GLY A 115 0.57 3.72 12.82
CA GLY A 115 0.56 3.04 14.12
C GLY A 115 -0.35 1.81 14.23
N GLY A 116 -1.11 1.47 13.18
CA GLY A 116 -1.96 0.29 13.12
C GLY A 116 -1.17 -1.01 12.98
N ALA A 117 -1.77 -2.12 13.44
CA ALA A 117 -1.12 -3.45 13.49
C ALA A 117 -0.69 -3.98 12.10
N CYS A 118 -1.38 -3.57 11.04
CA CYS A 118 -1.13 -3.98 9.66
C CYS A 118 -0.39 -2.92 8.83
N ARG A 119 0.07 -1.82 9.46
CA ARG A 119 0.72 -0.72 8.75
C ARG A 119 1.97 -1.17 8.01
N ALA A 120 2.82 -2.00 8.63
CA ALA A 120 4.07 -2.44 8.01
C ALA A 120 3.82 -3.25 6.72
N VAL A 121 2.88 -4.20 6.76
CA VAL A 121 2.52 -5.01 5.59
C VAL A 121 1.84 -4.16 4.52
N THR A 122 1.01 -3.20 4.94
CA THR A 122 0.38 -2.23 4.03
C THR A 122 1.42 -1.38 3.33
N ASN A 123 2.40 -0.85 4.05
CA ASN A 123 3.50 -0.07 3.48
C ASN A 123 4.28 -0.86 2.43
N VAL A 124 4.55 -2.16 2.64
CA VAL A 124 5.22 -2.99 1.62
C VAL A 124 4.48 -2.99 0.29
N CYS A 125 3.15 -2.92 0.30
CA CYS A 125 2.35 -2.79 -0.92
C CYS A 125 2.28 -1.35 -1.44
N LEU A 126 2.00 -0.38 -0.56
CA LEU A 126 1.79 1.00 -0.98
C LEU A 126 3.09 1.68 -1.43
N GLU A 127 4.23 1.23 -0.92
CA GLU A 127 5.55 1.70 -1.33
C GLU A 127 6.11 0.89 -2.52
N ASP A 128 5.39 -0.13 -2.98
CA ASP A 128 5.71 -0.93 -4.15
C ASP A 128 5.40 -0.12 -5.42
N ARG A 129 6.32 0.79 -5.73
CA ARG A 129 6.33 1.56 -6.96
C ARG A 129 7.72 1.51 -7.59
N VAL A 130 7.79 1.72 -8.90
CA VAL A 130 9.07 2.02 -9.54
C VAL A 130 9.49 3.42 -9.10
N TYR A 131 10.61 3.50 -8.40
CA TYR A 131 11.26 4.77 -8.11
C TYR A 131 12.18 5.12 -9.27
N GLY A 132 12.27 6.40 -9.59
CA GLY A 132 13.34 6.89 -10.44
C GLY A 132 14.67 6.92 -9.69
N THR A 133 15.65 7.59 -10.28
CA THR A 133 16.99 7.74 -9.71
C THR A 133 17.27 9.16 -9.26
N GLY A 134 16.26 10.05 -9.33
CA GLY A 134 16.40 11.45 -9.01
C GLY A 134 16.77 11.69 -7.54
N THR A 135 17.61 12.70 -7.33
CA THR A 135 18.03 13.21 -6.03
C THR A 135 16.94 14.08 -5.39
N CYS A 136 17.02 14.34 -4.08
CA CYS A 136 16.04 15.22 -3.42
C CYS A 136 16.15 16.65 -3.94
N ASN A 137 17.35 17.12 -4.26
CA ASN A 137 17.57 18.39 -4.94
C ASN A 137 16.86 18.47 -6.30
N GLN A 138 16.95 17.41 -7.11
CA GLN A 138 16.27 17.32 -8.40
C GLN A 138 14.75 17.25 -8.24
N LEU A 139 14.26 16.48 -7.26
CA LEU A 139 12.84 16.44 -6.93
C LEU A 139 12.34 17.83 -6.54
N TRP A 140 13.05 18.55 -5.67
CA TRP A 140 12.69 19.90 -5.25
C TRP A 140 12.66 20.89 -6.42
N GLU A 141 13.68 20.88 -7.28
CA GLU A 141 13.75 21.74 -8.47
C GLU A 141 12.64 21.45 -9.49
N CYS A 142 12.22 20.18 -9.59
CA CYS A 142 11.12 19.77 -10.45
C CYS A 142 9.75 20.12 -9.84
N TYR A 143 9.55 19.83 -8.56
CA TYR A 143 8.25 19.91 -7.89
C TYR A 143 7.80 21.34 -7.63
N MET A 144 8.70 22.21 -7.17
CA MET A 144 8.32 23.57 -6.74
C MET A 144 7.71 24.45 -7.84
N PRO A 145 8.14 24.37 -9.12
CA PRO A 145 7.52 25.12 -10.21
C PRO A 145 6.20 24.54 -10.74
N CYS A 146 5.82 23.33 -10.33
CA CYS A 146 4.63 22.66 -10.84
C CYS A 146 3.34 23.35 -10.38
N THR A 147 2.38 23.47 -11.29
CA THR A 147 1.06 24.09 -11.06
C THR A 147 -0.10 23.11 -11.12
N ASP A 148 0.17 21.83 -11.36
CA ASP A 148 -0.85 20.78 -11.47
C ASP A 148 -0.35 19.41 -10.99
N ASP A 149 -1.31 18.53 -10.73
CA ASP A 149 -1.08 17.17 -10.23
C ASP A 149 -0.22 16.32 -11.18
N THR A 150 -0.36 16.52 -12.49
CA THR A 150 0.36 15.71 -13.48
C THR A 150 1.86 16.03 -13.43
N CYS A 151 2.20 17.31 -13.30
CA CYS A 151 3.56 17.78 -13.09
C CYS A 151 4.13 17.24 -11.78
N TRP A 152 3.40 17.37 -10.66
CA TRP A 152 3.83 16.85 -9.35
C TRP A 152 4.10 15.34 -9.39
N GLN A 153 3.18 14.57 -9.95
CA GLN A 153 3.32 13.11 -10.07
C GLN A 153 4.52 12.73 -10.94
N THR A 154 4.78 13.48 -12.02
CA THR A 154 5.95 13.25 -12.88
C THR A 154 7.25 13.47 -12.12
N CYS A 155 7.35 14.56 -11.36
CA CYS A 155 8.53 14.86 -10.54
C CYS A 155 8.77 13.79 -9.46
N VAL A 156 7.71 13.42 -8.73
CA VAL A 156 7.78 12.37 -7.71
C VAL A 156 8.15 11.02 -8.33
N GLY A 157 7.60 10.67 -9.50
CA GLY A 157 7.92 9.43 -10.19
C GLY A 157 9.36 9.34 -10.69
N ALA A 158 9.99 10.47 -11.02
CA ALA A 158 11.39 10.54 -11.43
C ALA A 158 12.38 10.45 -10.26
N ALA A 159 11.91 10.65 -9.03
CA ALA A 159 12.75 10.67 -7.84
C ALA A 159 12.98 9.27 -7.25
N SER A 160 14.12 9.10 -6.59
CA SER A 160 14.41 7.89 -5.81
C SER A 160 13.57 7.83 -4.54
N LYS A 161 13.45 6.63 -3.95
CA LYS A 161 12.76 6.45 -2.66
C LYS A 161 13.32 7.38 -1.59
N GLN A 162 14.64 7.37 -1.42
CA GLN A 162 15.33 8.21 -0.46
C GLN A 162 15.10 9.71 -0.73
N ALA A 163 15.10 10.13 -1.99
CA ALA A 163 14.81 11.53 -2.34
C ALA A 163 13.39 11.94 -1.92
N ILE A 164 12.40 11.07 -2.11
CA ILE A 164 11.01 11.37 -1.75
C ILE A 164 10.83 11.38 -0.23
N GLU A 165 11.48 10.46 0.49
CA GLU A 165 11.48 10.46 1.96
C GLU A 165 12.11 11.74 2.52
N LEU A 166 13.27 12.16 1.99
CA LEU A 166 13.91 13.42 2.38
C LEU A 166 13.05 14.63 2.05
N PHE A 167 12.35 14.62 0.92
CA PHE A 167 11.45 15.69 0.52
C PHE A 167 10.24 15.79 1.46
N GLN A 168 9.57 14.66 1.73
CA GLN A 168 8.46 14.58 2.69
C GLN A 168 8.89 15.01 4.08
N ASP A 169 10.09 14.63 4.52
CA ASP A 169 10.66 15.05 5.81
C ASP A 169 10.71 16.57 5.96
N VAL A 170 10.96 17.31 4.88
CA VAL A 170 10.93 18.78 4.88
C VAL A 170 9.51 19.30 5.06
N PHE A 171 8.54 18.77 4.30
CA PHE A 171 7.14 19.19 4.39
C PHE A 171 6.51 18.83 5.73
N ASP A 172 6.74 17.63 6.26
CA ASP A 172 6.27 17.24 7.59
C ASP A 172 6.80 18.18 8.68
N CYS A 173 8.05 18.66 8.54
CA CYS A 173 8.59 19.66 9.43
C CYS A 173 7.90 21.02 9.26
N ILE A 174 7.67 21.45 8.02
CA ILE A 174 6.98 22.71 7.72
C ILE A 174 5.56 22.66 8.30
N ASP A 175 4.79 21.62 8.02
CA ASP A 175 3.41 21.46 8.51
C ASP A 175 3.34 21.37 10.03
N GLY A 176 4.38 20.81 10.67
CA GLY A 176 4.50 20.82 12.13
C GLY A 176 4.73 22.20 12.76
N VAL A 177 5.16 23.20 11.97
CA VAL A 177 5.46 24.57 12.42
C VAL A 177 4.48 25.60 11.83
N CYS A 178 3.98 25.35 10.63
CA CYS A 178 3.13 26.21 9.81
C CYS A 178 1.79 25.50 9.62
N ASP A 179 0.86 25.78 10.52
CA ASP A 179 -0.47 25.15 10.53
C ASP A 179 -1.27 25.53 9.29
N SER A 180 -1.38 24.60 8.34
CA SER A 180 -2.09 24.76 7.07
C SER A 180 -3.62 24.80 7.23
N ASP A 181 -4.16 24.44 8.39
CA ASP A 181 -5.59 24.58 8.68
C ASP A 181 -5.94 26.00 9.17
N VAL A 182 -4.94 26.79 9.55
CA VAL A 182 -5.11 28.14 10.13
C VAL A 182 -4.59 29.24 9.21
N LEU A 183 -3.49 28.99 8.50
CA LEU A 183 -2.86 29.96 7.62
C LEU A 183 -3.46 29.88 6.22
N ASP A 184 -3.70 31.05 5.60
CA ASP A 184 -3.96 31.10 4.16
C ASP A 184 -2.67 30.80 3.36
N ASP A 185 -2.80 30.59 2.05
CA ASP A 185 -1.68 30.19 1.19
C ASP A 185 -0.48 31.15 1.26
N ASP A 186 -0.73 32.47 1.32
CA ASP A 186 0.33 33.48 1.37
C ASP A 186 1.04 33.48 2.74
N ALA A 187 0.29 33.35 3.83
CA ALA A 187 0.82 33.27 5.18
C ALA A 187 1.56 31.95 5.43
N TRP A 188 1.02 30.84 4.91
CA TRP A 188 1.66 29.53 4.95
C TRP A 188 2.96 29.56 4.16
N LEU A 189 2.96 30.10 2.93
CA LEU A 189 4.16 30.23 2.11
C LEU A 189 5.24 31.09 2.78
N THR A 190 4.83 32.18 3.44
CA THR A 190 5.74 33.02 4.23
C THR A 190 6.35 32.24 5.40
N CYS A 191 5.54 31.47 6.13
CA CYS A 191 5.98 30.62 7.23
C CYS A 191 6.92 29.50 6.75
N ALA A 192 6.54 28.78 5.70
CA ALA A 192 7.32 27.71 5.10
C ALA A 192 8.70 28.19 4.67
N ASN A 193 8.77 29.33 3.98
CA ASN A 193 10.02 29.96 3.59
C ASN A 193 10.87 30.37 4.80
N ALA A 194 10.27 30.94 5.85
CA ALA A 194 10.99 31.26 7.08
C ALA A 194 11.54 30.00 7.76
N SER A 195 10.77 28.91 7.77
CA SER A 195 11.14 27.63 8.38
C SER A 195 12.31 26.93 7.67
N ILE A 196 12.47 27.10 6.36
CA ILE A 196 13.58 26.48 5.60
C ILE A 196 14.77 27.41 5.33
N ASN A 197 14.67 28.70 5.67
CA ASN A 197 15.77 29.67 5.52
C ASN A 197 16.75 29.64 6.71
N THR A 198 17.85 30.38 6.61
CA THR A 198 18.88 30.45 7.67
C THR A 198 18.28 30.79 9.03
N GLY A 199 18.45 29.92 10.02
CA GLY A 199 17.89 30.06 11.36
C GLY A 199 16.48 29.48 11.53
N GLY A 200 15.86 29.00 10.45
CA GLY A 200 14.56 28.33 10.46
C GLY A 200 14.62 26.92 11.04
N VAL A 201 13.50 26.48 11.63
CA VAL A 201 13.37 25.20 12.35
C VAL A 201 13.61 23.99 11.44
N CYS A 202 13.21 24.09 10.17
CA CYS A 202 13.30 23.03 9.17
C CYS A 202 14.55 23.12 8.29
N LYS A 203 15.44 24.09 8.53
CA LYS A 203 16.65 24.33 7.73
C LYS A 203 17.53 23.10 7.59
N ALA A 204 17.73 22.33 8.67
CA ALA A 204 18.59 21.15 8.64
C ALA A 204 18.03 20.05 7.72
N LYS A 205 16.71 19.84 7.73
CA LYS A 205 16.04 18.87 6.83
C LYS A 205 16.08 19.36 5.39
N TYR A 206 15.81 20.66 5.18
CA TYR A 206 15.93 21.29 3.87
C TYR A 206 17.34 21.14 3.30
N ASP A 207 18.39 21.47 4.06
CA ASP A 207 19.78 21.31 3.62
C ASP A 207 20.13 19.85 3.33
N THR A 208 19.61 18.91 4.13
CA THR A 208 19.80 17.49 3.88
C THR A 208 19.19 17.09 2.53
N CYS A 209 17.98 17.54 2.24
CA CYS A 209 17.35 17.34 0.93
C CYS A 209 18.15 18.02 -0.21
N ARG A 210 18.51 19.29 -0.07
CA ARG A 210 19.22 20.03 -1.14
C ARG A 210 20.61 19.49 -1.45
N ASN A 211 21.24 18.78 -0.51
CA ASN A 211 22.56 18.17 -0.70
C ASN A 211 22.51 16.70 -1.16
N ASN A 212 21.31 16.13 -1.32
CA ASN A 212 21.07 14.74 -1.77
C ASN A 212 20.07 14.69 -2.91
#